data_AF-A0A9E6NU25-F1
#
_entry.id   AF-A0A9E6NU25-F1
#
_cell.length_a   1.000
_cell.length_b   1.000
_cell.length_c   1.000
_cell.angle_alpha   90.00
_cell.angle_beta   90.00
_cell.angle_gamma   90.00
#
_symmetry.space_group_name_H-M   'P 1'
#
loop_
_entity.id
_entity.type
_entity.pdbx_description
1 polymer ?
#
loop_
_entity_poly.entity_id
_entity_poly.type
_entity_poly.pdbx_seq_one_letter_code
_entity_poly.pdbx_strand_id
1 'polypeptide(L)' 'MEDIFVVKRCNKIIIYGRRAEDSQHDPAKATSWFRICDTRTGGFIGDGYDTEGEARGECRRLNAASSPSAARQSSG' A
#
# COMPACT_ATOMS: atom_id res chain seq x y z
N MET A 1 -0.16 18.26 -11.51
CA MET A 1 0.52 17.65 -10.35
C MET A 1 0.52 16.16 -10.62
N GLU A 2 1.68 15.53 -10.73
CA GLU A 2 1.75 14.07 -10.82
C GLU A 2 1.56 13.47 -9.42
N ASP A 3 0.88 12.34 -9.32
CA ASP A 3 0.63 11.68 -8.03
C ASP A 3 1.96 11.16 -7.46
N ILE A 4 2.29 11.66 -6.28
CA ILE A 4 3.51 11.28 -5.55
C ILE A 4 3.42 9.82 -5.08
N PHE A 5 2.24 9.41 -4.64
CA PHE A 5 1.96 8.08 -4.15
C PHE A 5 1.03 7.34 -5.10
N VAL A 6 1.30 6.06 -5.35
CA VAL A 6 0.50 5.21 -6.22
C VAL A 6 0.21 3.86 -5.58
N VAL A 7 -1.00 3.34 -5.78
CA VAL A 7 -1.35 1.98 -5.32
C VAL A 7 -0.78 0.95 -6.30
N LYS A 8 -0.06 -0.04 -5.77
CA LYS A 8 0.43 -1.20 -6.51
C LYS A 8 -0.13 -2.49 -5.93
N ARG A 9 -0.70 -3.33 -6.79
CA ARG A 9 -1.07 -4.71 -6.45
C ARG A 9 0.19 -5.56 -6.35
N CYS A 10 0.31 -6.28 -5.24
CA CYS A 10 1.39 -7.19 -4.91
C CYS A 10 0.79 -8.59 -4.63
N ASN A 11 1.60 -9.63 -4.81
CA ASN A 11 1.22 -10.99 -4.42
C ASN A 11 1.56 -11.21 -2.96
N LYS A 12 0.57 -11.64 -2.14
CA LYS A 12 0.82 -12.08 -0.76
C LYS A 12 1.34 -13.51 -0.81
N ILE A 13 2.62 -13.69 -0.54
CA ILE A 13 3.19 -15.02 -0.30
C ILE A 13 3.11 -15.27 1.21
N ILE A 14 2.23 -16.18 1.62
CA ILE A 14 2.14 -16.59 3.03
C ILE A 14 3.07 -17.77 3.24
N ILE A 15 4.12 -17.57 4.04
CA ILE A 15 5.06 -18.62 4.41
C ILE A 15 4.64 -19.17 5.76
N TYR A 16 4.12 -20.39 5.77
CA TYR A 16 3.79 -21.10 7.00
C TYR A 16 5.02 -21.85 7.49
N GLY A 17 5.34 -21.73 8.78
CA GLY A 17 6.43 -22.47 9.40
C GLY A 17 6.15 -23.97 9.37
N ARG A 18 7.08 -24.78 8.84
CA ARG A 18 6.91 -26.23 8.76
C ARG A 18 7.23 -26.86 10.12
N ARG A 19 6.26 -27.51 10.76
CA ARG A 19 6.52 -28.60 11.72
C ARG A 19 6.35 -29.93 10.99
N ALA A 20 7.15 -30.94 11.36
CA ALA A 20 7.37 -32.18 10.61
C ALA A 20 6.12 -33.04 10.29
N GLU A 21 4.94 -32.66 10.76
CA GLU A 21 3.69 -33.42 10.61
C GLU A 21 2.54 -32.63 9.96
N ASP A 22 2.74 -31.34 9.62
CA ASP A 22 1.69 -30.49 9.06
C ASP A 22 1.67 -30.59 7.52
N SER A 23 0.98 -31.61 7.00
CA SER A 23 0.83 -31.86 5.56
C SER A 23 -0.47 -31.29 4.98
N GLN A 24 -1.20 -30.45 5.71
CA GLN A 24 -2.50 -29.94 5.27
C GLN A 24 -2.40 -28.49 4.82
N HIS A 25 -1.64 -28.26 3.75
CA HIS A 25 -1.59 -26.95 3.13
C HIS A 25 -2.59 -26.86 1.98
N ASP A 26 -3.73 -26.21 2.22
CA ASP A 26 -4.54 -25.63 1.14
C ASP A 26 -3.59 -24.78 0.27
N PRO A 27 -3.60 -24.91 -1.07
CA PRO A 27 -2.72 -24.14 -1.93
C PRO A 27 -2.89 -22.67 -1.57
N ALA A 28 -1.77 -22.01 -1.23
CA ALA A 28 -1.76 -20.63 -0.80
C ALA A 28 -2.66 -19.82 -1.74
N LYS A 29 -3.87 -19.47 -1.28
CA LYS A 29 -4.76 -18.64 -2.06
C LYS A 29 -3.96 -17.39 -2.35
N ALA A 30 -3.81 -17.06 -3.63
CA ALA A 30 -3.17 -15.83 -4.06
C ALA A 30 -4.04 -14.65 -3.59
N THR A 31 -3.92 -14.31 -2.31
CA THR A 31 -4.56 -13.14 -1.75
C THR A 31 -3.78 -11.95 -2.31
N SER A 32 -4.48 -11.08 -3.04
CA SER A 32 -3.85 -9.86 -3.52
C SER A 32 -3.65 -8.91 -2.35
N TRP A 33 -2.47 -8.33 -2.23
CA TRP A 33 -2.18 -7.28 -1.26
C TRP A 33 -1.92 -5.98 -2.02
N PHE A 34 -2.48 -4.87 -1.59
CA PHE A 34 -2.23 -3.55 -2.17
C PHE A 34 -1.25 -2.77 -1.31
N ARG A 35 -0.21 -2.20 -1.91
CA ARG A 35 0.76 -1.35 -1.21
C ARG A 35 0.81 0.03 -1.85
N ILE A 36 1.12 1.03 -1.04
CA ILE A 36 1.31 2.40 -1.52
C ILE A 36 2.81 2.57 -1.80
N CYS A 37 3.13 2.91 -3.04
CA CYS A 37 4.49 3.17 -3.52
C CYS A 37 4.71 4.68 -3.58
N ASP A 38 5.79 5.15 -2.96
CA ASP A 38 6.29 6.52 -3.18
C ASP A 38 7.14 6.53 -4.45
N THR A 39 6.71 7.31 -5.44
CA THR A 39 7.37 7.39 -6.75
C THR A 39 8.72 8.11 -6.69
N ARG A 40 8.95 8.94 -5.65
CA ARG A 40 10.20 9.71 -5.49
C ARG A 40 11.34 8.86 -4.96
N THR A 41 11.02 7.94 -4.05
CA THR A 41 12.01 7.07 -3.38
C THR A 41 12.00 5.65 -3.92
N GLY A 42 10.94 5.25 -4.63
CA GLY A 42 10.70 3.86 -5.02
C GLY A 42 10.32 2.96 -3.84
N GLY A 43 10.15 3.53 -2.64
CA GLY A 43 9.82 2.81 -1.41
C GLY A 43 8.33 2.50 -1.28
N PHE A 44 8.00 1.67 -0.30
CA PHE A 44 6.62 1.36 0.10
C PHE A 44 6.29 2.00 1.45
N ILE A 45 5.04 2.44 1.60
CA ILE A 45 4.52 3.04 2.83
C ILE A 45 3.63 2.03 3.56
N GLY A 46 3.93 1.82 4.84
CA GLY A 46 3.18 0.94 5.75
C GLY A 46 3.28 -0.54 5.40
N ASP A 47 2.44 -1.34 6.06
CA ASP A 47 2.44 -2.80 5.92
C ASP A 47 1.58 -3.30 4.74
N GLY A 48 0.80 -2.40 4.12
CA GLY A 48 -0.10 -2.68 3.00
C GLY A 48 -1.56 -2.93 3.41
N TYR A 49 -2.45 -3.06 2.43
CA TYR A 49 -3.90 -3.23 2.57
C TYR A 49 -4.43 -4.52 1.93
N ASP A 50 -5.30 -5.23 2.63
CA ASP A 50 -5.95 -6.42 2.06
C ASP A 50 -6.97 -6.05 0.94
N THR A 51 -7.50 -4.82 0.94
CA THR A 51 -8.44 -4.35 -0.08
C THR A 51 -7.90 -3.18 -0.91
N GLU A 52 -8.26 -3.12 -2.19
CA GLU A 52 -7.86 -2.02 -3.08
C GLU A 52 -8.51 -0.69 -2.68
N GLY A 53 -9.75 -0.74 -2.19
CA GLY A 53 -10.52 0.44 -1.79
C GLY A 53 -9.84 1.21 -0.66
N GLU A 54 -9.40 0.50 0.38
CA GLU A 54 -8.67 1.10 1.50
C GLU A 54 -7.33 1.69 1.03
N ALA A 55 -6.57 0.94 0.22
CA ALA A 55 -5.31 1.43 -0.34
C ALA A 55 -5.49 2.71 -1.18
N ARG A 56 -6.55 2.77 -2.00
CA ARG A 56 -6.86 3.95 -2.82
C ARG A 56 -7.31 5.13 -1.97
N GLY A 57 -8.11 4.89 -0.94
CA GLY A 57 -8.55 5.93 0.00
C GLY A 57 -7.36 6.59 0.69
N GLU A 58 -6.45 5.76 1.21
CA GLU A 58 -5.22 6.24 1.84
C GLU A 58 -4.30 6.95 0.85
N CYS A 59 -4.06 6.35 -0.32
CA CYS A 59 -3.22 6.93 -1.36
C CYS A 59 -3.69 8.33 -1.75
N ARG A 60 -5.01 8.53 -1.89
CA ARG A 60 -5.60 9.85 -2.14
C ARG A 60 -5.34 10.82 -0.99
N ARG A 61 -5.49 10.38 0.26
CA ARG A 61 -5.23 11.21 1.45
C ARG A 61 -3.76 11.66 1.51
N LEU A 62 -2.83 10.74 1.23
CA LEU A 62 -1.39 11.04 1.18
C LEU A 62 -1.05 12.01 0.05
N ASN A 63 -1.60 11.80 -1.15
CA ASN A 63 -1.41 12.72 -2.28
C ASN A 63 -2.00 14.10 -2.00
N ALA A 64 -3.17 14.18 -1.34
CA ALA A 64 -3.76 15.47 -0.94
C ALA A 64 -2.90 16.19 0.10
N ALA A 65 -2.35 15.46 1.08
CA ALA A 65 -1.49 16.03 2.12
C ALA A 65 -0.09 16.44 1.61
N SER A 66 0.44 15.75 0.59
CA SER A 66 1.75 16.05 -0.01
C SER A 66 1.66 16.94 -1.24
N SER A 67 0.46 17.16 -1.77
CA SER A 67 0.24 18.23 -2.73
C SER A 67 0.52 19.55 -2.01
N PRO A 68 1.23 20.50 -2.63
CA PRO A 68 1.33 21.85 -2.11
C PRO A 68 -0.09 22.41 -2.10
N SER A 69 -0.77 22.30 -0.96
CA SER A 69 -1.87 23.22 -0.68
C SER A 69 -1.22 24.58 -0.82
N ALA A 70 -1.76 25.44 -1.69
CA ALA A 70 -1.47 26.85 -1.72
C ALA A 70 -1.33 27.27 -0.26
N ALA A 71 -0.09 27.52 0.17
CA ALA A 71 0.19 27.90 1.53
C ALA A 71 -0.80 29.01 1.80
N ARG A 72 -1.64 28.80 2.80
CA ARG A 72 -2.62 29.76 3.26
C ARG A 72 -1.84 31.05 3.46
N GLN A 73 -1.84 31.91 2.43
CA GLN A 73 -1.41 33.29 2.48
C GLN A 73 -2.47 33.95 3.35
N SER A 74 -2.40 33.69 4.65
CA SER A 74 -3.06 34.52 5.63
C SER A 74 -2.18 35.75 5.77
N SER A 75 -2.44 36.66 4.86
CA SER A 75 -2.37 38.12 4.96
C SER A 75 -1.91 38.68 6.31
N GLY A 76 -1.01 39.65 6.21
CA GLY A 76 -1.01 40.85 7.07
C GLY A 76 -0.29 40.74 8.39
#